data_AF-A0A1A5D419-F1
#
_entry.id   AF-A0A1A5D419-F1
#
_cell.length_a   1.000
_cell.length_b   1.000
_cell.length_c   1.000
_cell.angle_alpha   90.00
_cell.angle_beta   90.00
_cell.angle_gamma   90.00
#
_symmetry.space_group_name_H-M   'P 1'
#
loop_
_entity.id
_entity.type
_entity.pdbx_description
1 polymer ?
#
loop_
_entity_poly.entity_id
_entity_poly.type
_entity_poly.pdbx_seq_one_letter_code
_entity_poly.pdbx_strand_id
1 'polypeptide(L)'
;MAIERTTESLLEQWGIWVRQGTGNLSCAAPSWSLPTARLTDDEGLELDALVAKLGLRHPLMGEVVVLYYTTGKTYKQVGSMLGMGEESARQMTRAGVAWIDGALEMKRQRAAA
;
A
#
# COMPACT_ATOMS: atom_id res chain seq x y z
N MET A 1 15.23 6.43 15.50
CA MET A 1 14.16 7.27 14.90
C MET A 1 12.86 6.50 15.01
N ALA A 2 11.89 7.04 15.75
CA ALA A 2 10.52 6.53 15.70
C ALA A 2 9.99 6.80 14.29
N ILE A 3 9.50 5.78 13.61
CA ILE A 3 8.74 5.99 12.37
C ILE A 3 7.42 6.61 12.79
N GLU A 4 7.11 7.79 12.28
CA GLU A 4 5.78 8.36 12.38
C GLU A 4 4.81 7.40 11.67
N ARG A 5 3.82 6.90 12.41
CA ARG A 5 2.88 5.88 11.91
C ARG A 5 1.73 6.50 11.11
N THR A 6 2.07 7.32 10.12
CA THR A 6 1.09 7.82 9.14
C THR A 6 0.59 6.66 8.28
N THR A 7 -0.58 6.83 7.66
CA THR A 7 -1.12 5.80 6.76
C THR A 7 -0.21 5.56 5.56
N GLU A 8 0.50 6.58 5.06
CA GLU A 8 1.51 6.42 4.03
C GLU A 8 2.66 5.53 4.49
N SER A 9 3.21 5.74 5.69
CA SER A 9 4.32 4.92 6.19
C SER A 9 3.89 3.48 6.45
N LEU A 10 2.64 3.26 6.91
CA LEU A 10 2.04 1.94 7.01
C LEU A 10 1.91 1.26 5.64
N LEU A 11 1.46 1.99 4.62
CA LEU A 11 1.34 1.45 3.26
C LEU A 11 2.70 1.18 2.61
N GLU A 12 3.73 1.97 2.90
CA GLU A 12 5.11 1.67 2.52
C GLU A 12 5.59 0.35 3.13
N GLN A 13 5.34 0.14 4.43
CA GLN A 13 5.70 -1.12 5.09
C GLN A 13 4.84 -2.29 4.58
N TRP A 14 3.56 -2.07 4.29
CA TRP A 14 2.69 -3.07 3.69
C TRP A 14 3.19 -3.49 2.31
N GLY A 15 3.63 -2.54 1.47
CA GLY A 15 4.22 -2.86 0.17
C GLY A 15 5.52 -3.68 0.26
N ILE A 16 6.29 -3.51 1.34
CA ILE A 16 7.43 -4.38 1.65
C ILE A 16 6.93 -5.77 2.11
N TRP A 17 5.97 -5.82 3.03
CA TRP A 17 5.38 -7.06 3.57
C TRP A 17 4.76 -7.94 2.47
N VAL A 18 3.98 -7.35 1.56
CA VAL A 18 3.39 -8.06 0.40
C VAL A 18 4.47 -8.70 -0.47
N ARG A 19 5.56 -7.97 -0.77
CA ARG A 19 6.68 -8.48 -1.57
C ARG A 19 7.43 -9.62 -0.89
N GLN A 20 7.49 -9.62 0.44
CA GLN A 20 8.07 -10.71 1.22
C GLN A 20 7.15 -11.95 1.19
N GLY A 21 5.84 -11.75 1.36
CA GLY A 21 4.86 -12.84 1.39
C GLY A 21 4.53 -13.47 0.03
N THR A 22 4.70 -12.74 -1.08
CA THR A 22 4.43 -13.25 -2.45
C THR A 22 5.44 -14.28 -2.94
N GLY A 23 6.46 -14.62 -2.14
CA GLY A 23 7.38 -15.72 -2.44
C GLY A 23 8.12 -15.56 -3.76
N ASN A 24 8.31 -14.31 -4.24
CA ASN A 24 8.93 -14.05 -5.52
C ASN A 24 10.42 -14.39 -5.45
N LEU A 25 10.72 -15.67 -5.66
CA LEU A 25 11.99 -16.30 -6.00
C LEU A 25 12.54 -15.82 -7.35
N SER A 26 12.13 -14.65 -7.86
CA SER A 26 12.75 -14.09 -9.05
C SER A 26 14.18 -13.72 -8.69
N CYS A 27 15.13 -14.50 -9.22
CA CYS A 27 16.59 -14.33 -9.13
C CYS A 27 17.12 -12.97 -9.65
N ALA A 28 16.26 -11.97 -9.86
CA ALA A 28 16.61 -10.67 -10.41
C ALA A 28 17.02 -9.64 -9.34
N ALA A 29 16.67 -9.87 -8.07
CA ALA A 29 17.23 -9.13 -6.95
C ALA A 29 17.58 -10.11 -5.82
N PRO A 30 18.77 -10.01 -5.21
CA PRO A 30 19.08 -10.85 -4.07
C PRO A 30 18.03 -10.62 -2.98
N SER A 31 17.45 -11.70 -2.44
CA SER A 31 16.46 -11.63 -1.35
C SER A 31 16.92 -10.83 -0.12
N TRP A 32 18.22 -10.56 -0.03
CA TRP A 32 18.87 -9.76 1.02
C TRP A 32 18.76 -8.24 0.84
N SER A 33 18.27 -7.71 -0.30
CA SER A 33 18.22 -6.26 -0.54
C SER A 33 16.88 -5.60 -0.22
N LEU A 34 15.83 -6.38 0.04
CA LEU A 34 14.54 -5.82 0.46
C LEU A 34 14.58 -5.57 1.97
N PRO A 35 14.26 -4.35 2.43
CA PRO A 35 14.19 -4.07 3.87
C PRO A 35 13.18 -5.01 4.55
N THR A 36 13.41 -5.34 5.81
CA THR A 36 12.40 -6.06 6.62
C THR A 36 11.22 -5.14 6.88
N ALA A 37 9.99 -5.59 6.56
CA ALA A 37 8.78 -4.85 6.88
C ALA A 37 8.70 -4.65 8.39
N ARG A 38 8.34 -3.44 8.81
CA ARG A 38 8.15 -3.09 10.22
C ARG A 38 6.66 -3.15 10.60
N LEU A 39 6.00 -4.21 10.15
CA LEU A 39 4.63 -4.57 10.48
C LEU A 39 4.61 -5.99 11.06
N THR A 40 3.69 -6.25 11.98
CA THR A 40 3.30 -7.63 12.30
C THR A 40 2.47 -8.22 11.15
N ASP A 41 2.36 -9.55 11.07
CA ASP A 41 1.49 -10.19 10.08
C ASP A 41 0.02 -9.81 10.24
N ASP A 42 -0.46 -9.60 11.46
CA ASP A 42 -1.82 -9.12 11.73
C ASP A 42 -2.05 -7.71 11.17
N GLU A 43 -1.08 -6.80 11.35
CA GLU A 43 -1.12 -5.45 10.76
C GLU A 43 -1.05 -5.51 9.22
N GLY A 44 -0.21 -6.40 8.68
CA GLY A 44 -0.10 -6.66 7.26
C GLY A 44 -1.41 -7.14 6.63
N LEU A 45 -2.05 -8.14 7.25
CA LEU A 45 -3.35 -8.69 6.84
C LEU A 45 -4.48 -7.67 7.00
N GLU A 46 -4.44 -6.83 8.04
CA GLU A 46 -5.42 -5.75 8.21
C GLU A 46 -5.35 -4.76 7.05
N LEU A 47 -4.15 -4.29 6.71
CA LEU A 47 -3.94 -3.36 5.59
C LEU A 47 -4.30 -4.01 4.26
N ASP A 48 -3.90 -5.27 4.04
CA ASP A 48 -4.23 -6.02 2.83
C ASP A 48 -5.74 -6.12 2.61
N ALA A 49 -6.49 -6.47 3.66
CA ALA A 49 -7.95 -6.52 3.61
C ALA A 49 -8.58 -5.15 3.31
N LEU A 50 -8.00 -4.05 3.81
CA LEU A 50 -8.48 -2.70 3.50
C LEU A 50 -8.18 -2.30 2.06
N VAL A 51 -6.99 -2.59 1.54
CA VAL A 51 -6.63 -2.33 0.15
C VAL A 51 -7.50 -3.16 -0.80
N ALA A 52 -7.78 -4.42 -0.48
CA ALA A 52 -8.70 -5.26 -1.24
C ALA A 52 -10.12 -4.66 -1.26
N LYS A 53 -10.64 -4.20 -0.11
CA LYS A 53 -11.94 -3.52 -0.03
C LYS A 53 -11.96 -2.22 -0.82
N LEU A 54 -10.86 -1.46 -0.82
CA LEU A 54 -10.71 -0.27 -1.64
C LEU A 54 -10.83 -0.63 -3.12
N GLY A 55 -10.13 -1.67 -3.58
CA GLY A 55 -10.20 -2.13 -4.98
C GLY A 55 -11.60 -2.62 -5.38
N LEU A 56 -12.33 -3.27 -4.48
CA LEU A 56 -13.73 -3.66 -4.75
C LEU A 56 -14.67 -2.46 -4.88
N ARG A 57 -14.45 -1.40 -4.08
CA ARG A 57 -15.31 -0.21 -4.07
C ARG A 57 -14.93 0.82 -5.14
N HIS A 58 -13.63 1.00 -5.37
CA HIS A 58 -13.02 1.99 -6.24
C HIS A 58 -11.86 1.34 -7.01
N PRO A 59 -12.14 0.59 -8.11
CA PRO A 59 -11.15 -0.26 -8.78
C PRO A 59 -9.85 0.44 -9.16
N LEU A 60 -9.93 1.58 -9.86
CA LEU A 60 -8.74 2.34 -10.27
C LEU A 60 -7.93 2.86 -9.07
N MET A 61 -8.60 3.20 -7.96
CA MET A 61 -7.94 3.70 -6.76
C MET A 61 -7.19 2.58 -6.04
N GLY A 62 -7.82 1.40 -5.91
CA GLY A 62 -7.15 0.22 -5.38
C GLY A 62 -5.97 -0.20 -6.24
N GLU A 63 -6.12 -0.20 -7.56
CA GLU A 63 -5.04 -0.57 -8.49
C GLU A 63 -3.85 0.40 -8.42
N VAL A 64 -4.11 1.72 -8.36
CA VAL A 64 -3.05 2.72 -8.15
C VAL A 64 -2.31 2.50 -6.83
N VAL A 65 -3.03 2.26 -5.72
CA VAL A 65 -2.42 2.02 -4.39
C VAL A 65 -1.55 0.77 -4.42
N VAL A 66 -2.06 -0.35 -4.96
CA VAL A 66 -1.30 -1.59 -5.08
C VAL A 66 -0.05 -1.37 -5.91
N LEU A 67 -0.16 -0.79 -7.11
CA LEU A 67 0.99 -0.58 -7.99
C LEU A 67 2.03 0.34 -7.35
N TYR A 68 1.61 1.46 -6.77
CA TYR A 68 2.53 2.43 -6.19
C TYR A 68 3.33 1.84 -5.03
N TYR A 69 2.65 1.23 -4.05
CA TYR A 69 3.31 0.78 -2.82
C TYR A 69 4.06 -0.55 -2.97
N THR A 70 3.63 -1.45 -3.86
CA THR A 70 4.24 -2.80 -3.98
C THR A 70 5.35 -2.89 -5.02
N THR A 71 5.46 -1.95 -5.97
CA THR A 71 6.39 -2.10 -7.10
C THR A 71 7.61 -1.17 -7.06
N GLY A 72 7.60 -0.14 -6.21
CA GLY A 72 8.66 0.89 -6.16
C GLY A 72 8.68 1.81 -7.39
N LYS A 73 7.62 1.81 -8.20
CA LYS A 73 7.48 2.67 -9.37
C LYS A 73 7.11 4.11 -8.97
N THR A 74 7.54 5.07 -9.78
CA THR A 74 7.15 6.47 -9.61
C THR A 74 5.70 6.72 -10.05
N TYR A 75 5.08 7.82 -9.60
CA TYR A 75 3.74 8.22 -10.05
C TYR A 75 3.60 8.29 -11.57
N LYS A 76 4.66 8.76 -12.26
CA LYS A 76 4.68 8.81 -13.73
C LYS A 76 4.62 7.42 -14.35
N GLN A 77 5.37 6.46 -13.80
CA GLN A 77 5.38 5.08 -14.27
C GLN A 77 4.03 4.39 -13.99
N VAL A 78 3.47 4.56 -12.79
CA VAL A 78 2.14 4.03 -12.44
C VAL A 78 1.07 4.63 -13.34
N GLY A 79 1.07 5.96 -13.53
CA GLY A 79 0.13 6.63 -14.42
C GLY A 79 0.22 6.09 -15.85
N SER A 80 1.44 5.95 -16.38
CA SER A 80 1.66 5.38 -17.72
C SER A 80 1.14 3.95 -17.85
N MET A 81 1.28 3.10 -16.81
CA MET A 81 0.75 1.73 -16.81
C MET A 81 -0.78 1.69 -16.84
N LEU A 82 -1.42 2.70 -16.28
CA LEU A 82 -2.88 2.80 -16.16
C LEU A 82 -3.51 3.76 -17.18
N GLY A 83 -2.74 4.24 -18.18
CA GLY A 83 -3.23 5.15 -19.20
C GLY A 83 -3.64 6.53 -18.68
N MET A 84 -3.04 7.01 -17.58
CA MET A 84 -3.34 8.31 -16.96
C MET A 84 -2.09 9.18 -16.75
N GLY A 85 -2.29 10.49 -16.54
CA GLY A 85 -1.20 11.42 -16.24
C GLY A 85 -0.60 11.22 -14.85
N GLU A 86 0.64 11.69 -14.65
CA GLU A 86 1.34 11.61 -13.35
C GLU A 86 0.52 12.25 -12.21
N GLU A 87 -0.04 13.44 -12.46
CA GLU A 87 -0.82 14.15 -11.44
C GLU A 87 -2.10 13.38 -11.09
N SER A 88 -2.78 12.77 -12.09
CA SER A 88 -3.93 11.92 -11.85
C SER A 88 -3.57 10.71 -10.98
N ALA A 89 -2.43 10.05 -11.26
CA ALA A 89 -1.94 8.94 -10.45
C ALA A 89 -1.63 9.39 -9.01
N ARG A 90 -1.00 10.56 -8.84
CA ARG A 90 -0.70 11.16 -7.53
C ARG A 90 -1.97 11.45 -6.72
N GLN A 91 -2.96 12.08 -7.35
CA GLN A 91 -4.24 12.41 -6.70
C GLN A 91 -5.02 11.15 -6.34
N MET A 92 -5.05 10.15 -7.23
CA MET A 92 -5.70 8.87 -6.96
C MET A 92 -5.02 8.13 -5.80
N THR A 93 -3.68 8.17 -5.73
CA THR A 93 -2.94 7.58 -4.61
C THR A 93 -3.31 8.26 -3.30
N ARG A 94 -3.30 9.60 -3.25
CA ARG A 94 -3.68 10.37 -2.05
C ARG A 94 -5.12 10.10 -1.62
N ALA A 95 -6.05 10.00 -2.57
CA ALA A 95 -7.43 9.64 -2.29
C ALA A 95 -7.55 8.23 -1.70
N GLY A 96 -6.78 7.27 -2.21
CA GLY A 96 -6.70 5.91 -1.67
C GLY A 96 -6.14 5.87 -0.25
N VAL A 97 -5.05 6.61 0.00
CA VAL A 97 -4.47 6.78 1.34
C VAL A 97 -5.51 7.35 2.32
N ALA A 98 -6.19 8.44 1.95
CA ALA A 98 -7.20 9.06 2.81
C ALA A 98 -8.38 8.13 3.11
N TRP A 99 -8.80 7.31 2.13
CA TRP A 99 -9.85 6.32 2.35
C TRP A 99 -9.41 5.24 3.34
N ILE A 100 -8.18 4.73 3.21
CA ILE A 100 -7.61 3.71 4.11
C ILE A 100 -7.43 4.28 5.52
N ASP A 101 -6.96 5.53 5.64
CA ASP A 101 -6.80 6.23 6.91
C ASP A 101 -8.13 6.32 7.67
N GLY A 102 -9.19 6.79 7.00
CA GLY A 102 -10.53 6.83 7.57
C GLY A 102 -11.09 5.44 7.95
N ALA A 103 -10.78 4.42 7.15
CA ALA A 103 -11.19 3.04 7.45
C ALA A 103 -10.46 2.47 8.68
N LEU A 104 -9.17 2.74 8.83
CA LEU A 104 -8.38 2.39 10.01
C LEU A 104 -8.92 3.09 11.26
N GLU A 105 -9.19 4.40 11.16
CA GLU A 105 -9.74 5.18 12.26
C GLU A 105 -11.10 4.64 12.73
N MET A 106 -12.00 4.31 11.79
CA MET A 106 -13.27 3.67 12.13
C MET A 106 -13.09 2.34 12.86
N LYS A 107 -12.10 1.51 12.47
CA LYS A 107 -11.81 0.24 13.17
C LYS A 107 -11.28 0.48 14.57
N ARG A 108 -10.37 1.45 14.76
CA ARG A 108 -9.83 1.84 16.06
C ARG A 108 -10.93 2.31 17.00
N GLN A 109 -11.84 3.16 16.52
CA GLN A 109 -12.99 3.63 17.30
C GLN A 109 -13.90 2.49 17.74
N ARG A 110 -14.15 1.49 16.87
CA ARG A 110 -14.95 0.32 17.22
C ARG A 110 -14.28 -0.62 18.23
N ALA A 111 -12.95 -0.70 18.24
CA ALA A 111 -12.22 -1.51 19.21
C ALA A 111 -12.14 -0.84 20.60
N ALA A 112 -12.28 0.49 20.66
CA ALA A 112 -12.27 1.26 21.89
C ALA A 112 -13.66 1.42 22.54
N ALA A 113 -14.74 1.02 21.85
CA ALA A 113 -16.12 1.06 22.31
C ALA A 113 -16.54 -0.28 22.91
#